data_AF-A0AAV2TPZ7-F1
#
_entry.id   AF-A0AAV2TPZ7-F1
#
_cell.length_a   1.000
_cell.length_b   1.000
_cell.length_c   1.000
_cell.angle_alpha   90.00
_cell.angle_beta   90.00
_cell.angle_gamma   90.00
#
_symmetry.space_group_name_H-M   'P 1'
#
loop_
_entity.id
_entity.type
_entity.pdbx_description
1 polymer ?
#
loop_
_entity_poly.entity_id
_entity_poly.type
_entity_poly.pdbx_seq_one_letter_code
_entity_poly.pdbx_strand_id
1 'polypeptide(L)'
;MSKPGYRKGKQNASSVSQGTIDCCNLRESNRCGICADLNATTRNAILNLIKQVEKQPSLHFNKTELSILLHMCVEITGREVRDITVEELKTFLYGTLDITNPFSLDGLCRATMLSSRASVSKKTVSPVEFVKLLSVLLRGNLSERADLAFKVMDLDSDGLIRRNVEVRRLLHDTFDVSVAAQNPEIDPEEPVRDTINYLCEKLQCTLTQPISMDRFRALAHEEPWVVECLLPCIPSEMTNLVFQTLFSTEVKLPSLENPPKIDEK
;
A
#
# COMPACT_ATOMS: atom_id res chain seq x y z
N MET A 1 31.41 -65.50 28.76
CA MET A 1 30.26 -66.03 29.52
C MET A 1 29.25 -64.89 29.66
N SER A 2 27.97 -64.91 29.32
CA SER A 2 27.07 -65.74 28.51
C SER A 2 25.85 -64.83 28.27
N LYS A 3 25.27 -64.82 27.07
CA LYS A 3 23.88 -64.32 26.85
C LYS A 3 22.90 -65.28 27.56
N PRO A 4 21.71 -64.86 28.01
CA PRO A 4 20.49 -64.80 27.15
C PRO A 4 19.53 -63.66 27.60
N GLY A 5 18.36 -63.36 27.02
CA GLY A 5 17.51 -64.01 26.04
C GLY A 5 16.19 -63.21 25.93
N TYR A 6 15.65 -63.17 24.72
CA TYR A 6 14.34 -62.64 24.34
C TYR A 6 13.20 -63.57 24.80
N ARG A 7 12.06 -63.03 25.29
CA ARG A 7 10.69 -63.29 24.73
C ARG A 7 9.50 -62.73 25.55
N LYS A 8 8.63 -62.03 24.78
CA LYS A 8 7.14 -62.05 24.72
C LYS A 8 6.30 -61.37 25.82
N GLY A 9 5.68 -60.26 25.42
CA GLY A 9 4.38 -59.75 25.90
C GLY A 9 3.50 -59.36 24.71
N LYS A 10 2.21 -59.69 24.80
CA LYS A 10 1.21 -59.88 23.71
C LYS A 10 0.80 -58.63 22.92
N GLN A 11 0.41 -58.90 21.68
CA GLN A 11 -0.34 -58.08 20.73
C GLN A 11 -1.72 -57.67 21.28
N ASN A 12 -2.17 -56.46 20.91
CA ASN A 12 -3.57 -56.23 20.57
C ASN A 12 -3.61 -55.41 19.27
N ALA A 13 -4.27 -55.99 18.28
CA ALA A 13 -4.46 -55.48 16.95
C ALA A 13 -5.60 -54.45 16.92
N SER A 14 -5.37 -53.31 16.28
CA SER A 14 -6.43 -52.53 15.64
C SER A 14 -6.09 -52.41 14.15
N SER A 15 -7.00 -52.96 13.36
CA SER A 15 -6.97 -53.06 11.91
C SER A 15 -6.95 -51.69 11.24
N VAL A 16 -5.87 -51.38 10.52
CA VAL A 16 -5.86 -50.32 9.50
C VAL A 16 -6.37 -50.94 8.21
N SER A 17 -7.62 -50.66 7.86
CA SER A 17 -8.14 -50.93 6.52
C SER A 17 -7.53 -49.91 5.56
N GLN A 18 -6.68 -50.40 4.66
CA GLN A 18 -6.18 -49.65 3.50
C GLN A 18 -7.35 -49.27 2.59
N GLY A 19 -7.80 -48.03 2.72
CA GLY A 19 -8.60 -47.37 1.68
C GLY A 19 -7.65 -46.71 0.70
N THR A 20 -7.66 -47.20 -0.53
CA THR A 20 -7.03 -46.58 -1.70
C THR A 20 -7.53 -45.14 -1.83
N ILE A 21 -6.65 -44.17 -1.61
CA ILE A 21 -6.93 -42.76 -1.91
C ILE A 21 -6.80 -42.61 -3.42
N ASP A 22 -7.93 -42.50 -4.10
CA ASP A 22 -8.02 -42.17 -5.52
C ASP A 22 -7.28 -40.86 -5.79
N CYS A 23 -6.14 -40.94 -6.47
CA CYS A 23 -5.30 -39.80 -6.88
C CYS A 23 -5.93 -38.90 -7.97
N CYS A 24 -7.24 -38.95 -8.18
CA CYS A 24 -7.92 -38.22 -9.27
C CYS A 24 -8.67 -36.95 -8.84
N ASN A 25 -8.78 -36.62 -7.55
CA ASN A 25 -9.61 -35.49 -7.08
C ASN A 25 -8.85 -34.24 -6.61
N LEU A 26 -7.63 -34.00 -7.09
CA LEU A 26 -6.88 -32.76 -6.79
C LEU A 26 -6.58 -31.88 -8.02
N ARG A 27 -7.25 -32.11 -9.15
CA ARG A 27 -6.97 -31.39 -10.41
C ARG A 27 -8.07 -30.45 -10.91
N GLU A 28 -9.07 -30.13 -10.10
CA GLU A 28 -10.18 -29.25 -10.54
C GLU A 28 -10.27 -27.89 -9.83
N SER A 29 -9.40 -27.57 -8.86
CA SER A 29 -9.49 -26.28 -8.16
C SER A 29 -8.69 -25.12 -8.77
N ASN A 30 -7.87 -25.36 -9.82
CA ASN A 30 -6.96 -24.35 -10.38
C ASN A 30 -7.22 -24.02 -11.86
N ARG A 31 -8.46 -24.16 -12.33
CA ARG A 31 -8.88 -23.69 -13.67
C ARG A 31 -10.18 -22.88 -13.64
N CYS A 32 -10.32 -21.99 -12.66
CA CYS A 32 -11.29 -20.91 -12.81
C CYS A 32 -10.67 -19.86 -13.74
N GLY A 33 -10.95 -19.97 -15.04
CA GLY A 33 -10.55 -18.95 -16.00
C GLY A 33 -11.15 -17.60 -15.57
N ILE A 34 -10.30 -16.60 -15.39
CA ILE A 34 -10.62 -15.21 -14.98
C ILE A 34 -11.72 -14.56 -15.87
N CYS A 35 -12.12 -15.20 -16.97
CA CYS A 35 -13.04 -14.66 -17.96
C CYS A 35 -14.41 -15.39 -18.08
N ALA A 36 -14.60 -16.54 -17.42
CA ALA A 36 -15.77 -17.39 -17.69
C ALA A 36 -17.10 -16.85 -17.13
N ASP A 37 -17.07 -16.09 -16.02
CA ASP A 37 -18.29 -15.67 -15.31
C ASP A 37 -18.57 -14.16 -15.33
N LEU A 38 -17.87 -13.39 -16.17
CA LEU A 38 -18.19 -11.97 -16.31
C LEU A 38 -19.40 -11.79 -17.23
N ASN A 39 -20.50 -11.29 -16.68
CA ASN A 39 -21.67 -10.96 -17.48
C ASN A 39 -21.35 -9.81 -18.47
N ALA A 40 -22.11 -9.71 -19.57
CA ALA A 40 -21.92 -8.67 -20.59
C ALA A 40 -22.02 -7.25 -20.02
N THR A 41 -22.84 -7.07 -18.98
CA THR A 41 -23.03 -5.80 -18.27
C THR A 41 -21.73 -5.30 -17.63
N THR A 42 -21.01 -6.17 -16.93
CA THR A 42 -19.74 -5.83 -16.27
C THR A 42 -18.68 -5.48 -17.30
N ARG A 43 -18.57 -6.23 -18.41
CA ARG A 43 -17.65 -5.89 -19.51
C ARG A 43 -17.95 -4.51 -20.09
N ASN A 44 -19.22 -4.21 -20.35
CA ASN A 44 -19.65 -2.91 -20.87
C ASN A 44 -19.37 -1.76 -19.87
N ALA A 45 -19.56 -2.01 -18.58
CA ALA A 45 -19.23 -1.03 -17.54
C ALA A 45 -17.73 -0.75 -17.49
N ILE A 46 -16.89 -1.78 -17.52
CA ILE A 46 -15.42 -1.63 -17.56
C ILE A 46 -14.99 -0.85 -18.79
N LEU A 47 -15.54 -1.16 -19.98
CA LEU A 47 -15.24 -0.39 -21.19
C LEU A 47 -15.62 1.10 -21.06
N ASN A 48 -16.73 1.40 -20.38
CA ASN A 48 -17.11 2.79 -20.10
C ASN A 48 -16.17 3.45 -19.08
N LEU A 49 -15.69 2.72 -18.08
CA LEU A 49 -14.70 3.21 -17.12
C LEU A 49 -13.36 3.49 -17.80
N ILE A 50 -12.87 2.60 -18.69
CA ILE A 50 -11.65 2.83 -19.48
C ILE A 50 -11.75 4.17 -20.23
N LYS A 51 -12.87 4.42 -20.92
CA LYS A 51 -13.10 5.70 -21.63
C LYS A 51 -13.11 6.92 -20.71
N GLN A 52 -13.48 6.77 -19.44
CA GLN A 52 -13.43 7.86 -18.45
C GLN A 52 -12.01 8.08 -17.94
N VAL A 53 -11.28 7.00 -17.67
CA VAL A 53 -9.88 7.03 -17.19
C VAL A 53 -8.95 7.60 -18.27
N GLU A 54 -9.14 7.25 -19.54
CA GLU A 54 -8.33 7.77 -20.66
C GLU A 54 -8.38 9.30 -20.82
N LYS A 55 -9.41 9.97 -20.29
CA LYS A 55 -9.52 11.43 -20.32
C LYS A 55 -8.67 12.13 -19.28
N GLN A 56 -8.14 11.38 -18.31
CA GLN A 56 -7.41 11.94 -17.19
C GLN A 56 -5.94 12.14 -17.60
N PRO A 57 -5.37 13.35 -17.40
CA PRO A 57 -3.94 13.55 -17.60
C PRO A 57 -3.15 12.72 -16.57
N SER A 58 -1.88 12.41 -16.86
CA SER A 58 -0.95 11.73 -15.93
C SER A 58 -1.35 10.30 -15.50
N LEU A 59 -1.69 9.44 -16.46
CA LEU A 59 -1.82 7.99 -16.22
C LEU A 59 -0.66 7.21 -16.85
N HIS A 60 -0.09 6.31 -16.05
CA HIS A 60 1.09 5.53 -16.40
C HIS A 60 0.77 4.12 -16.88
N PHE A 61 -0.50 3.86 -17.22
CA PHE A 61 -1.00 2.55 -17.66
C PHE A 61 -1.54 2.59 -19.08
N ASN A 62 -1.28 1.53 -19.84
CA ASN A 62 -1.87 1.32 -21.16
C ASN A 62 -3.28 0.72 -21.06
N LYS A 63 -4.01 0.66 -22.18
CA LYS A 63 -5.41 0.18 -22.20
C LYS A 63 -5.60 -1.24 -21.66
N THR A 64 -4.65 -2.13 -21.93
CA THR A 64 -4.70 -3.52 -21.47
C THR A 64 -4.52 -3.60 -19.96
N GLU A 65 -3.51 -2.90 -19.44
CA GLU A 65 -3.26 -2.77 -18.00
C GLU A 65 -4.48 -2.16 -17.28
N LEU A 66 -5.06 -1.09 -17.84
CA LEU A 66 -6.29 -0.48 -17.32
C LEU A 66 -7.46 -1.45 -17.25
N SER A 67 -7.64 -2.27 -18.28
CA SER A 67 -8.69 -3.30 -18.28
C SER A 67 -8.49 -4.27 -17.11
N ILE A 68 -7.26 -4.78 -16.93
CA ILE A 68 -6.94 -5.74 -15.87
C ILE A 68 -7.13 -5.11 -14.48
N LEU A 69 -6.62 -3.88 -14.26
CA LEU A 69 -6.78 -3.17 -13.00
C LEU A 69 -8.24 -2.90 -12.66
N LEU A 70 -9.07 -2.54 -13.64
CA LEU A 70 -10.51 -2.35 -13.44
C LEU A 70 -11.24 -3.68 -13.18
N HIS A 71 -10.77 -4.79 -13.73
CA HIS A 71 -11.25 -6.12 -13.33
C HIS A 71 -10.87 -6.43 -11.89
N MET A 72 -9.65 -6.09 -11.45
CA MET A 72 -9.27 -6.22 -10.04
C MET A 72 -10.19 -5.40 -9.12
N CYS A 73 -10.58 -4.17 -9.50
CA CYS A 73 -11.58 -3.40 -8.76
C CYS A 73 -12.88 -4.18 -8.56
N VAL A 74 -13.37 -4.83 -9.62
CA VAL A 74 -14.62 -5.60 -9.57
C VAL A 74 -14.48 -6.83 -8.68
N GLU A 75 -13.33 -7.49 -8.66
CA GLU A 75 -13.10 -8.59 -7.72
C GLU A 75 -13.04 -8.09 -6.26
N ILE A 76 -12.41 -6.93 -6.00
CA ILE A 76 -12.36 -6.31 -4.67
C ILE A 76 -13.77 -6.00 -4.13
N THR A 77 -14.69 -5.58 -5.00
CA THR A 77 -16.08 -5.25 -4.64
C THR A 77 -17.02 -6.46 -4.62
N GLY A 78 -16.50 -7.68 -4.66
CA GLY A 78 -17.32 -8.90 -4.62
C GLY A 78 -18.06 -9.18 -5.94
N ARG A 79 -17.44 -8.83 -7.08
CA ARG A 79 -17.97 -8.98 -8.44
C ARG A 79 -19.13 -8.04 -8.79
N GLU A 80 -19.19 -6.90 -8.12
CA GLU A 80 -20.17 -5.86 -8.36
C GLU A 80 -19.54 -4.62 -8.99
N VAL A 81 -20.21 -4.02 -9.98
CA VAL A 81 -19.76 -2.74 -10.55
C VAL A 81 -20.26 -1.59 -9.68
N ARG A 82 -19.45 -1.21 -8.68
CA ARG A 82 -19.72 -0.09 -7.77
C ARG A 82 -18.42 0.57 -7.30
N ASP A 83 -18.55 1.63 -6.52
CA ASP A 83 -17.42 2.23 -5.84
C ASP A 83 -16.87 1.28 -4.75
N ILE A 84 -15.56 1.38 -4.53
CA ILE A 84 -14.82 0.65 -3.51
C ILE A 84 -15.05 1.34 -2.17
N THR A 85 -15.38 0.58 -1.13
CA THR A 85 -15.49 1.13 0.23
C THR A 85 -14.10 1.39 0.82
N VAL A 86 -14.02 2.27 1.83
CA VAL A 86 -12.74 2.54 2.52
C VAL A 86 -12.11 1.26 3.07
N GLU A 87 -12.91 0.35 3.63
CA GLU A 87 -12.39 -0.89 4.23
C GLU A 87 -11.87 -1.88 3.18
N GLU A 88 -12.57 -2.00 2.05
CA GLU A 88 -12.10 -2.80 0.90
C GLU A 88 -10.77 -2.26 0.36
N LEU A 89 -10.65 -0.92 0.25
CA LEU A 89 -9.39 -0.30 -0.20
C LEU A 89 -8.26 -0.54 0.81
N LYS A 90 -8.50 -0.36 2.11
CA LYS A 90 -7.49 -0.63 3.14
C LYS A 90 -7.04 -2.09 3.12
N THR A 91 -7.98 -3.02 3.01
CA THR A 91 -7.70 -4.46 2.91
C THR A 91 -6.82 -4.76 1.71
N PHE A 92 -7.11 -4.14 0.56
CA PHE A 92 -6.30 -4.27 -0.64
C PHE A 92 -4.88 -3.68 -0.45
N LEU A 93 -4.76 -2.46 0.08
CA LEU A 93 -3.46 -1.79 0.31
C LEU A 93 -2.59 -2.59 1.29
N TYR A 94 -3.18 -3.12 2.36
CA TYR A 94 -2.50 -3.96 3.32
C TYR A 94 -2.08 -5.31 2.72
N GLY A 95 -3.04 -6.07 2.19
CA GLY A 95 -2.81 -7.45 1.76
C GLY A 95 -2.07 -7.60 0.43
N THR A 96 -2.15 -6.59 -0.44
CA THR A 96 -1.57 -6.65 -1.80
C THR A 96 -0.34 -5.78 -1.96
N LEU A 97 -0.33 -4.60 -1.33
CA LEU A 97 0.78 -3.64 -1.44
C LEU A 97 1.65 -3.55 -0.18
N ASP A 98 1.36 -4.37 0.84
CA ASP A 98 2.13 -4.47 2.09
C ASP A 98 2.28 -3.12 2.83
N ILE A 99 1.27 -2.25 2.68
CA ILE A 99 1.20 -0.99 3.43
C ILE A 99 0.57 -1.27 4.78
N THR A 100 1.40 -1.36 5.81
CA THR A 100 0.99 -1.83 7.15
C THR A 100 0.68 -0.72 8.14
N ASN A 101 1.24 0.48 7.93
CA ASN A 101 1.04 1.60 8.84
C ASN A 101 -0.42 2.11 8.77
N PRO A 102 -1.16 2.16 9.90
CA PRO A 102 -2.56 2.60 9.90
C PRO A 102 -2.77 4.04 9.42
N PHE A 103 -1.88 4.97 9.77
CA PHE A 103 -1.97 6.35 9.30
C PHE A 103 -1.74 6.44 7.79
N SER A 104 -0.85 5.63 7.23
CA SER A 104 -0.67 5.54 5.78
C SER A 104 -1.93 5.01 5.09
N LEU A 105 -2.55 3.95 5.62
CA LEU A 105 -3.78 3.38 5.08
C LEU A 105 -4.95 4.39 5.11
N ASP A 106 -5.15 5.06 6.25
CA ASP A 106 -6.17 6.11 6.41
C ASP A 106 -5.89 7.32 5.51
N GLY A 107 -4.63 7.75 5.46
CA GLY A 107 -4.19 8.88 4.65
C GLY A 107 -4.34 8.62 3.15
N LEU A 108 -4.01 7.43 2.66
CA LEU A 108 -4.19 7.07 1.25
C LEU A 108 -5.67 7.05 0.87
N CYS A 109 -6.54 6.51 1.73
CA CYS A 109 -7.97 6.54 1.50
C CYS A 109 -8.49 7.98 1.47
N ARG A 110 -8.11 8.81 2.45
CA ARG A 110 -8.48 10.23 2.52
C ARG A 110 -8.01 10.99 1.28
N ALA A 111 -6.72 10.93 0.97
CA ALA A 111 -6.11 11.62 -0.16
C ALA A 111 -6.76 11.24 -1.51
N THR A 112 -7.15 9.97 -1.65
CA THR A 112 -7.83 9.48 -2.86
C THR A 112 -9.23 10.08 -3.00
N MET A 113 -10.02 10.08 -1.91
CA MET A 113 -11.39 10.61 -1.91
C MET A 113 -11.47 12.12 -2.13
N LEU A 114 -10.43 12.89 -1.77
CA LEU A 114 -10.39 14.35 -1.99
C LEU A 114 -10.50 14.74 -3.48
N SER A 115 -10.30 13.79 -4.40
CA SER A 115 -10.48 14.00 -5.84
C SER A 115 -11.94 14.24 -6.25
N SER A 116 -12.92 13.85 -5.42
CA SER A 116 -14.35 13.97 -5.73
C SER A 116 -15.20 14.25 -4.49
N ARG A 117 -16.02 15.31 -4.57
CA ARG A 117 -16.98 15.65 -3.49
C ARG A 117 -17.96 14.52 -3.18
N ALA A 118 -18.34 13.73 -4.18
CA ALA A 118 -19.24 12.59 -3.99
C ALA A 118 -18.57 11.47 -3.18
N SER A 119 -17.29 11.21 -3.44
CA SER A 119 -16.47 10.20 -2.76
C SER A 119 -16.31 10.53 -1.27
N VAL A 120 -16.04 11.81 -0.95
CA VAL A 120 -15.98 12.28 0.45
C VAL A 120 -17.31 12.07 1.18
N SER A 121 -18.44 12.41 0.55
CA SER A 121 -19.75 12.30 1.19
C SER A 121 -20.15 10.85 1.44
N LYS A 122 -19.86 9.95 0.51
CA LYS A 122 -20.23 8.54 0.59
C LYS A 122 -19.21 7.69 1.33
N LYS A 123 -18.01 8.23 1.60
CA LYS A 123 -16.84 7.48 2.07
C LYS A 123 -16.54 6.28 1.17
N THR A 124 -16.49 6.53 -0.13
CA THR A 124 -16.19 5.53 -1.15
C THR A 124 -15.17 6.07 -2.14
N VAL A 125 -14.48 5.17 -2.83
CA VAL A 125 -13.49 5.48 -3.86
C VAL A 125 -13.98 4.92 -5.19
N SER A 126 -14.15 5.78 -6.19
CA SER A 126 -14.56 5.34 -7.52
C SER A 126 -13.46 4.49 -8.18
N PRO A 127 -13.80 3.58 -9.11
CA PRO A 127 -12.79 2.81 -9.84
C PRO A 127 -11.76 3.68 -10.58
N VAL A 128 -12.15 4.89 -11.00
CA VAL A 128 -11.25 5.86 -11.64
C VAL A 128 -10.21 6.39 -10.64
N GLU A 129 -10.64 6.76 -9.44
CA GLU A 129 -9.76 7.24 -8.37
C GLU A 129 -8.81 6.14 -7.89
N PHE A 130 -9.30 4.90 -7.80
CA PHE A 130 -8.46 3.74 -7.47
C PHE A 130 -7.32 3.55 -8.48
N VAL A 131 -7.62 3.56 -9.78
CA VAL A 131 -6.59 3.40 -10.82
C VAL A 131 -5.60 4.58 -10.80
N LYS A 132 -6.06 5.80 -10.53
CA LYS A 132 -5.17 6.97 -10.35
C LYS A 132 -4.23 6.78 -9.16
N LEU A 133 -4.74 6.32 -8.03
CA LEU A 133 -3.93 6.01 -6.84
C LEU A 133 -2.83 5.02 -7.20
N LEU A 134 -3.19 3.90 -7.86
CA LEU A 134 -2.22 2.90 -8.30
C LEU A 134 -1.20 3.44 -9.31
N SER A 135 -1.63 4.35 -10.21
CA SER A 135 -0.75 4.99 -11.17
C SER A 135 0.40 5.72 -10.45
N VAL A 136 0.07 6.47 -9.40
CA VAL A 136 1.07 7.20 -8.60
C VAL A 136 1.92 6.25 -7.75
N LEU A 137 1.29 5.33 -7.00
CA LEU A 137 1.99 4.40 -6.11
C LEU A 137 3.00 3.51 -6.85
N LEU A 138 2.63 3.02 -8.03
CA LEU A 138 3.43 2.02 -8.75
C LEU A 138 4.40 2.65 -9.74
N ARG A 139 3.98 3.70 -10.46
CA ARG A 139 4.73 4.27 -11.60
C ARG A 139 4.86 5.80 -11.55
N GLY A 140 4.33 6.45 -10.52
CA GLY A 140 4.36 7.90 -10.41
C GLY A 140 5.79 8.43 -10.34
N ASN A 141 6.02 9.60 -10.94
CA ASN A 141 7.28 10.31 -10.80
C ASN A 141 7.40 10.92 -9.38
N LEU A 142 8.59 11.42 -9.05
CA LEU A 142 8.89 12.00 -7.74
C LEU A 142 7.90 13.09 -7.31
N SER A 143 7.48 13.94 -8.24
CA SER A 143 6.52 15.01 -7.97
C SER A 143 5.13 14.47 -7.64
N GLU A 144 4.63 13.50 -8.40
CA GLU A 144 3.31 12.90 -8.15
C GLU A 144 3.28 12.19 -6.80
N ARG A 145 4.38 11.52 -6.46
CA ARG A 145 4.55 10.86 -5.16
C ARG A 145 4.64 11.86 -4.03
N ALA A 146 5.37 12.96 -4.21
CA ALA A 146 5.44 14.04 -3.23
C ALA A 146 4.06 14.64 -2.97
N ASP A 147 3.28 14.90 -4.03
CA ASP A 147 1.92 15.43 -3.90
C ASP A 147 0.98 14.45 -3.18
N LEU A 148 1.12 13.14 -3.44
CA LEU A 148 0.36 12.11 -2.74
C LEU A 148 0.77 12.02 -1.28
N ALA A 149 2.06 11.90 -1.00
CA ALA A 149 2.59 11.79 0.36
C ALA A 149 2.20 13.01 1.21
N PHE A 150 2.28 14.22 0.66
CA PHE A 150 1.82 15.42 1.35
C PHE A 150 0.35 15.30 1.76
N LYS A 151 -0.55 14.88 0.86
CA LYS A 151 -1.98 14.70 1.17
C LYS A 151 -2.22 13.59 2.20
N VAL A 152 -1.39 12.55 2.21
CA VAL A 152 -1.43 11.47 3.20
C VAL A 152 -1.01 11.98 4.58
N MET A 153 -0.02 12.88 4.64
CA MET A 153 0.48 13.47 5.88
C MET A 153 -0.39 14.62 6.41
N ASP A 154 -1.05 15.37 5.53
CA ASP A 154 -2.00 16.43 5.85
C ASP A 154 -3.29 15.82 6.45
N LEU A 155 -3.32 15.73 7.79
CA LEU A 155 -4.37 15.03 8.53
C LEU A 155 -5.68 15.83 8.54
N ASP A 156 -5.60 17.16 8.62
CA ASP A 156 -6.76 18.05 8.65
C ASP A 156 -7.19 18.57 7.26
N SER A 157 -6.39 18.27 6.23
CA SER A 157 -6.64 18.61 4.82
C SER A 157 -6.68 20.10 4.55
N ASP A 158 -5.89 20.88 5.29
CA ASP A 158 -5.82 22.33 5.14
C ASP A 158 -4.67 22.83 4.25
N GLY A 159 -3.88 21.90 3.71
CA GLY A 159 -2.78 22.19 2.80
C GLY A 159 -1.47 22.56 3.51
N LEU A 160 -1.35 22.32 4.82
CA LEU A 160 -0.18 22.67 5.62
C LEU A 160 0.26 21.52 6.55
N ILE A 161 1.54 21.17 6.52
CA ILE A 161 2.14 20.26 7.51
C ILE A 161 2.75 21.09 8.63
N ARG A 162 2.28 20.88 9.85
CA ARG A 162 2.69 21.56 11.08
C ARG A 162 3.37 20.59 12.03
N ARG A 163 4.41 21.11 12.70
CA ARG A 163 5.15 20.43 13.76
C ARG A 163 4.25 19.83 14.85
N ASN A 164 3.30 20.62 15.37
CA ASN A 164 2.51 20.24 16.54
C ASN A 164 1.22 19.46 16.21
N VAL A 165 0.86 19.35 14.93
CA VAL A 165 -0.35 18.66 14.49
C VAL A 165 0.08 17.38 13.77
N GLU A 166 0.51 17.47 12.51
CA GLU A 166 0.82 16.31 11.68
C GLU A 166 2.10 15.63 12.19
N VAL A 167 3.23 16.34 12.25
CA VAL A 167 4.54 15.71 12.56
C VAL A 167 4.51 14.99 13.91
N ARG A 168 4.01 15.66 14.95
CA ARG A 168 3.85 15.05 16.28
C ARG A 168 2.90 13.86 16.26
N ARG A 169 1.76 13.97 15.57
CA ARG A 169 0.74 12.92 15.58
C ARG A 169 1.20 11.67 14.83
N LEU A 170 1.92 11.85 13.71
CA LEU A 170 2.42 10.74 12.89
C LEU A 170 3.57 9.98 13.54
N LEU A 171 4.34 10.63 14.41
CA LEU A 171 5.43 10.01 15.19
C LEU A 171 4.98 9.50 16.57
N HIS A 172 3.72 9.74 16.93
CA HIS A 172 3.15 9.27 18.18
C HIS A 172 3.10 7.74 18.18
N ASP A 173 3.54 7.10 19.28
CA ASP A 173 3.64 5.65 19.45
C ASP A 173 4.56 4.92 18.45
N THR A 174 5.42 5.64 17.71
CA THR A 174 6.41 5.00 16.80
C THR A 174 7.57 4.35 17.57
N PHE A 175 7.82 4.80 18.79
CA PHE A 175 8.88 4.28 19.66
C PHE A 175 8.29 3.41 20.76
N ASP A 176 8.94 2.27 21.04
CA ASP A 176 8.51 1.35 22.08
C ASP A 176 8.84 1.92 23.47
N VAL A 177 7.82 2.48 24.11
CA VAL A 177 7.89 3.06 25.46
C VAL A 177 8.29 2.02 26.52
N SER A 178 8.10 0.72 26.26
CA SER A 178 8.48 -0.34 27.21
C SER A 178 10.00 -0.43 27.42
N VAL A 179 10.80 0.06 26.48
CA VAL A 179 12.27 0.15 26.61
C VAL A 179 12.67 1.12 27.73
N ALA A 180 12.00 2.27 27.81
CA ALA A 180 12.20 3.24 28.88
C ALA A 180 11.58 2.77 30.21
N ALA A 181 10.50 1.98 30.17
CA ALA A 181 9.90 1.41 31.39
C ALA A 181 10.85 0.47 32.17
N GLN A 182 11.86 -0.11 31.50
CA GLN A 182 12.89 -0.94 32.13
C GLN A 182 14.01 -0.13 32.79
N ASN A 183 14.13 1.17 32.48
CA ASN A 183 15.23 2.04 32.87
C ASN A 183 14.66 3.42 33.30
N PRO A 184 14.37 3.65 34.59
CA PRO A 184 13.66 4.84 35.08
C PRO A 184 14.39 6.18 34.84
N GLU A 185 15.68 6.14 34.49
CA GLU A 185 16.47 7.30 34.08
C GLU A 185 16.24 7.74 32.62
N ILE A 186 15.60 6.90 31.80
CA ILE A 186 15.33 7.19 30.39
C ILE A 186 13.98 7.89 30.28
N ASP A 187 13.97 9.08 29.68
CA ASP A 187 12.73 9.76 29.31
C ASP A 187 12.10 9.03 28.12
N PRO A 188 10.90 8.42 28.28
CA PRO A 188 10.23 7.69 27.20
C PRO A 188 9.90 8.57 25.98
N GLU A 189 9.80 9.89 26.17
CA GLU A 189 9.43 10.84 25.13
C GLU A 189 10.64 11.49 24.43
N GLU A 190 11.85 11.28 24.94
CA GLU A 190 13.08 11.84 24.36
C GLU A 190 13.27 11.40 22.89
N PRO A 191 13.15 10.11 22.53
CA PRO A 191 13.31 9.67 21.13
C PRO A 191 12.30 10.32 20.17
N VAL A 192 11.05 10.46 20.60
CA VAL A 192 9.99 11.12 19.81
C VAL A 192 10.33 12.59 19.61
N ARG A 193 10.71 13.28 20.69
CA ARG A 193 11.03 14.72 20.68
C ARG A 193 12.23 15.02 19.79
N ASP A 194 13.28 14.22 19.89
CA ASP A 194 14.50 14.37 19.11
C ASP A 194 14.27 14.09 17.62
N THR A 195 13.47 13.06 17.32
CA THR A 195 13.06 12.76 15.94
C THR A 195 12.23 13.90 15.35
N ILE A 196 11.27 14.45 16.10
CA ILE A 196 10.51 15.64 15.68
C ILE A 196 11.46 16.82 15.43
N ASN A 197 12.40 17.08 16.32
CA ASN A 197 13.37 18.17 16.18
C ASN A 197 14.20 18.02 14.90
N TYR A 198 14.78 16.84 14.70
CA TYR A 198 15.60 16.51 13.53
C TYR A 198 14.82 16.66 12.22
N LEU A 199 13.63 16.06 12.14
CA LEU A 199 12.81 16.13 10.93
C LEU A 199 12.32 17.55 10.67
N CYS A 200 11.91 18.30 11.70
CA CYS A 200 11.54 19.70 11.55
C CYS A 200 12.70 20.58 11.08
N GLU A 201 13.93 20.30 11.53
CA GLU A 201 15.12 21.01 11.05
C GLU A 201 15.35 20.73 9.56
N LYS A 202 15.31 19.46 9.14
CA LYS A 202 15.48 19.06 7.74
C LYS A 202 14.39 19.63 6.82
N LEU A 203 13.14 19.55 7.27
CA LEU A 203 11.99 20.05 6.52
C LEU A 203 11.82 21.58 6.62
N GLN A 204 12.64 22.25 7.44
CA GLN A 204 12.53 23.68 7.76
C GLN A 204 11.15 24.07 8.29
N CYS A 205 10.55 23.16 9.07
CA CYS A 205 9.26 23.34 9.72
C CYS A 205 9.48 23.94 11.11
N THR A 206 8.98 25.16 11.34
CA THR A 206 9.04 25.81 12.64
C THR A 206 7.64 25.94 13.25
N LEU A 207 7.57 26.38 14.51
CA LEU A 207 6.29 26.66 15.18
C LEU A 207 5.43 27.68 14.43
N THR A 208 6.06 28.63 13.73
CA THR A 208 5.39 29.71 12.99
C THR A 208 5.40 29.50 11.48
N GLN A 209 6.17 28.53 10.98
CA GLN A 209 6.34 28.27 9.56
C GLN A 209 5.98 26.81 9.24
N PRO A 210 4.72 26.54 8.87
CA PRO A 210 4.32 25.24 8.35
C PRO A 210 4.91 24.98 6.95
N ILE A 211 4.89 23.72 6.53
CA ILE A 211 5.31 23.31 5.19
C ILE A 211 4.09 23.32 4.28
N SER A 212 4.11 24.12 3.21
CA SER A 212 3.11 24.06 2.15
C SER A 212 3.43 22.96 1.13
N MET A 213 2.45 22.57 0.32
CA MET A 213 2.63 21.62 -0.78
C MET A 213 3.80 22.00 -1.71
N ASP A 214 3.87 23.25 -2.16
CA ASP A 214 4.93 23.70 -3.07
C ASP A 214 6.32 23.59 -2.44
N ARG A 215 6.43 23.91 -1.14
CA ARG A 215 7.70 23.77 -0.41
C ARG A 215 8.07 22.31 -0.24
N PHE A 216 7.11 21.45 0.11
CA PHE A 216 7.32 20.02 0.25
C PHE A 216 7.80 19.39 -1.05
N ARG A 217 7.17 19.75 -2.18
CA ARG A 217 7.57 19.31 -3.52
C ARG A 217 8.99 19.75 -3.88
N ALA A 218 9.34 21.02 -3.61
CA ALA A 218 10.70 21.51 -3.83
C ALA A 218 11.73 20.74 -2.98
N LEU A 219 11.43 20.51 -1.71
CA LEU A 219 12.27 19.70 -0.82
C LEU A 219 12.40 18.25 -1.30
N ALA A 220 11.33 17.62 -1.77
CA ALA A 220 11.39 16.28 -2.32
C ALA A 220 12.30 16.20 -3.57
N HIS A 221 12.32 17.23 -4.40
CA HIS A 221 13.24 17.30 -5.54
C HIS A 221 14.71 17.49 -5.12
N GLU A 222 14.96 18.22 -4.04
CA GLU A 222 16.31 18.38 -3.48
C GLU A 222 16.77 17.10 -2.77
N GLU A 223 15.86 16.51 -2.00
CA GLU A 223 16.07 15.38 -1.08
C GLU A 223 14.91 14.35 -1.23
N PRO A 224 15.02 13.37 -2.14
CA PRO A 224 13.94 12.43 -2.45
C PRO A 224 13.39 11.61 -1.26
N TRP A 225 14.20 11.39 -0.22
CA TRP A 225 13.80 10.70 1.00
C TRP A 225 12.67 11.41 1.76
N VAL A 226 12.46 12.71 1.52
CA VAL A 226 11.40 13.52 2.13
C VAL A 226 10.00 12.96 1.83
N VAL A 227 9.80 12.26 0.70
CA VAL A 227 8.50 11.68 0.32
C VAL A 227 7.98 10.70 1.37
N GLU A 228 8.85 9.96 2.05
CA GLU A 228 8.47 8.94 3.03
C GLU A 228 9.03 9.21 4.44
N CYS A 229 9.43 10.46 4.70
CA CYS A 229 10.14 10.80 5.94
C CYS A 229 9.30 10.69 7.22
N LEU A 230 8.00 10.98 7.14
CA LEU A 230 7.08 10.89 8.29
C LEU A 230 6.25 9.60 8.28
N LEU A 231 6.00 9.05 7.09
CA LEU A 231 5.15 7.87 6.92
C LEU A 231 5.61 7.06 5.69
N PRO A 232 5.77 5.73 5.83
CA PRO A 232 5.90 4.84 4.68
C PRO A 232 4.53 4.71 4.02
N CYS A 233 4.35 5.33 2.85
CA CYS A 233 3.06 5.34 2.13
C CYS A 233 3.17 4.86 0.69
N ILE A 234 4.40 4.56 0.23
CA ILE A 234 4.67 3.98 -1.07
C ILE A 234 5.03 2.50 -0.88
N PRO A 235 4.56 1.58 -1.75
CA PRO A 235 4.95 0.18 -1.67
C PRO A 235 6.45 0.03 -1.91
N SER A 236 7.06 -0.95 -1.23
CA SER A 236 8.46 -1.32 -1.46
C SER A 236 8.71 -1.68 -2.93
N GLU A 237 9.94 -1.51 -3.41
CA GLU A 237 10.28 -1.82 -4.80
C GLU A 237 9.97 -3.28 -5.16
N MET A 238 10.25 -4.21 -4.24
CA MET A 238 9.95 -5.63 -4.43
C MET A 238 8.44 -5.89 -4.52
N THR A 239 7.66 -5.32 -3.61
CA THR A 239 6.19 -5.47 -3.62
C THR A 239 5.60 -4.87 -4.89
N ASN A 240 6.09 -3.69 -5.30
CA ASN A 240 5.69 -3.02 -6.52
C ASN A 240 6.02 -3.87 -7.76
N LEU A 241 7.24 -4.38 -7.85
CA LEU A 241 7.69 -5.28 -8.92
C LEU A 241 6.77 -6.50 -9.04
N VAL A 242 6.58 -7.23 -7.94
CA VAL A 242 5.76 -8.45 -7.90
C VAL A 242 4.32 -8.13 -8.30
N PHE A 243 3.72 -7.08 -7.74
CA PHE A 243 2.34 -6.71 -8.06
C PHE A 243 2.18 -6.34 -9.53
N GLN A 244 3.12 -5.60 -10.12
CA GLN A 244 3.08 -5.22 -11.54
C GLN A 244 3.08 -6.42 -12.48
N THR A 245 3.72 -7.54 -12.12
CA THR A 245 3.69 -8.77 -12.95
C THR A 245 2.29 -9.38 -13.11
N LEU A 246 1.34 -9.02 -12.25
CA LEU A 246 -0.04 -9.52 -12.33
C LEU A 246 -0.85 -8.88 -13.46
N PHE A 247 -0.46 -7.68 -13.90
CA PHE A 247 -1.24 -6.91 -14.89
C PHE A 247 -0.41 -6.33 -16.03
N SER A 248 0.92 -6.43 -15.97
CA SER A 248 1.81 -5.91 -17.01
C SER A 248 2.85 -6.93 -17.44
N THR A 249 3.18 -6.91 -18.73
CA THR A 249 4.30 -7.67 -19.30
C THR A 249 5.63 -6.93 -19.18
N GLU A 250 5.59 -5.61 -19.00
CA GLU A 250 6.78 -4.75 -18.88
C GLU A 250 6.68 -3.96 -17.57
N VAL A 251 7.41 -4.40 -16.55
CA VAL A 251 7.43 -3.71 -15.26
C VAL A 251 8.21 -2.41 -15.39
N LYS A 252 7.59 -1.32 -14.94
CA LYS A 252 8.21 0.01 -14.89
C LYS A 252 8.34 0.42 -13.44
N LEU A 253 9.57 0.53 -12.97
CA LEU A 253 9.84 0.99 -11.62
C LEU A 253 10.17 2.49 -11.62
N PRO A 254 9.71 3.22 -10.59
CA PRO A 254 9.99 4.63 -10.40
C PRO A 254 11.48 4.82 -10.04
N SER A 255 12.19 5.70 -10.74
CA SER A 255 13.52 6.12 -10.29
C SER A 255 13.37 7.03 -9.07
N LEU A 256 13.78 6.56 -7.89
CA LEU A 256 13.78 7.35 -6.64
C LEU A 256 15.01 8.25 -6.51
N GLU A 257 16.02 8.05 -7.34
CA GLU A 257 17.27 8.79 -7.30
C GLU A 257 17.23 9.99 -8.24
N ASN A 258 17.72 11.13 -7.74
CA ASN A 258 18.21 12.16 -8.64
C ASN A 258 19.45 11.61 -9.32
N PRO A 259 19.60 11.73 -10.66
CA PRO A 259 20.89 11.43 -11.28
C PRO A 259 21.97 12.26 -10.57
N PRO A 260 23.16 11.69 -10.33
CA PRO A 260 24.23 12.41 -9.66
C PRO A 260 24.45 13.75 -10.36
N LYS A 261 24.53 14.84 -9.60
CA LYS A 261 24.97 16.14 -10.13
C LYS A 261 26.42 15.95 -10.56
N ILE A 262 26.63 15.62 -11.83
CA ILE A 262 27.95 15.65 -12.43
C ILE A 262 28.26 17.13 -12.55
N ASP A 263 29.03 17.66 -11.61
CA ASP A 263 29.58 19.01 -11.75
C ASP A 263 30.38 19.03 -13.06
N GLU A 264 29.84 19.69 -14.08
CA GLU A 264 30.58 19.99 -15.30
C GLU A 264 31.76 20.88 -14.89
N LYS A 265 32.95 20.27 -14.85
CA LYS A 265 34.23 20.94 -14.62
C LYS A 265 34.67 21.75 -15.83
#